data_AF-A0A0R3QER3-F1
#
_entry.id   AF-A0A0R3QER3-F1
#
_cell.length_a   1.000
_cell.length_b   1.000
_cell.length_c   1.000
_cell.angle_alpha   90.00
_cell.angle_beta   90.00
_cell.angle_gamma   90.00
#
_symmetry.space_group_name_H-M   'P 1'
#
loop_
_entity.id
_entity.type
_entity.pdbx_description
1 polymer ?
#
loop_
_entity_poly.entity_id
_entity_poly.type
_entity_poly.pdbx_seq_one_letter_code
_entity_poly.pdbx_strand_id
1 'polypeptide(L)'
;MRFKRLSALPTTKNRCSLRVVADYRFFRTIGNGSQAFSARYLINVIDRINTLYTVTDWGIDEDGRRLINMGFMIKEMIIHTSPTVNQPNHYNSNINTKRNVKAILDVSFIQLLFYSFIII
;
A
#
# COMPACT_ATOMS: atom_id res chain seq x y z
N MET A 1 27.15 36.50 -17.06
CA MET A 1 26.87 35.04 -16.98
C MET A 1 25.72 34.82 -16.01
N ARG A 2 24.58 34.33 -16.51
CA ARG A 2 23.37 34.08 -15.71
C ARG A 2 23.55 32.72 -15.04
N PHE A 3 23.76 32.71 -13.72
CA PHE A 3 23.71 31.48 -12.93
C PHE A 3 22.29 30.92 -13.05
N LYS A 4 22.11 29.95 -13.96
CA LYS A 4 20.95 29.07 -13.91
C LYS A 4 21.04 28.39 -12.55
N ARG A 5 20.09 28.65 -11.64
CA ARG A 5 19.89 27.78 -10.48
C ARG A 5 19.88 26.37 -11.04
N LEU A 6 20.80 25.52 -10.61
CA LEU A 6 20.70 24.09 -10.81
C LEU A 6 19.33 23.73 -10.25
N SER A 7 18.36 23.53 -11.15
CA SER A 7 17.08 22.93 -10.82
C SER A 7 17.43 21.71 -10.00
N ALA A 8 16.95 21.68 -8.75
CA ALA A 8 17.15 20.55 -7.85
C ALA A 8 17.04 19.27 -8.68
N LEU A 9 18.11 18.45 -8.70
CA LEU A 9 18.07 17.12 -9.31
C LEU A 9 16.72 16.50 -8.93
N PRO A 10 15.95 15.94 -9.89
CA PRO A 10 14.63 15.41 -9.57
C PRO A 10 14.83 14.45 -8.42
N THR A 11 14.29 14.82 -7.24
CA THR A 11 14.36 14.00 -6.05
C THR A 11 13.76 12.66 -6.45
N THR A 12 14.60 11.63 -6.57
CA THR A 12 14.18 10.32 -7.02
C THR A 12 13.15 9.84 -6.01
N LYS A 13 11.87 9.77 -6.44
CA LYS A 13 10.75 9.41 -5.57
C LYS A 13 10.76 7.90 -5.36
N ASN A 14 11.71 7.42 -4.55
CA ASN A 14 11.93 6.00 -4.33
C ASN A 14 11.07 5.43 -3.18
N ARG A 15 10.11 6.21 -2.67
CA ARG A 15 9.23 5.82 -1.56
C ARG A 15 7.77 5.99 -1.96
N CYS A 16 7.05 4.88 -1.99
CA CYS A 16 5.63 4.83 -2.24
C CYS A 16 4.85 4.99 -0.92
N SER A 17 4.02 6.03 -0.83
CA SER A 17 3.19 6.29 0.35
C SER A 17 1.94 5.41 0.33
N LEU A 18 1.84 4.47 1.26
CA LEU A 18 0.74 3.51 1.40
C LEU A 18 -0.37 4.04 2.32
N ARG A 19 -1.61 3.82 1.91
CA ARG A 19 -2.79 3.86 2.77
C ARG A 19 -3.24 2.44 3.05
N VAL A 20 -3.10 1.99 4.27
CA VAL A 20 -3.35 0.59 4.66
C VAL A 20 -4.71 0.52 5.33
N VAL A 21 -5.59 -0.36 4.85
CA VAL A 21 -6.94 -0.53 5.39
C VAL A 21 -7.16 -1.99 5.77
N ALA A 22 -7.44 -2.25 7.03
CA ALA A 22 -7.93 -3.55 7.52
C ALA A 22 -9.45 -3.47 7.72
N ASP A 23 -10.17 -4.40 7.11
CA ASP A 23 -11.60 -4.55 7.33
C ASP A 23 -11.90 -5.24 8.67
N TYR A 24 -13.17 -5.27 9.03
CA TYR A 24 -13.67 -5.89 10.25
C TYR A 24 -13.30 -7.38 10.34
N ARG A 25 -13.28 -8.10 9.21
CA ARG A 25 -12.90 -9.52 9.18
C ARG A 25 -11.43 -9.70 9.51
N PHE A 26 -10.56 -8.85 8.97
CA PHE A 26 -9.15 -8.84 9.35
C PHE A 26 -8.97 -8.55 10.84
N PHE A 27 -9.65 -7.53 11.37
CA PHE A 27 -9.63 -7.19 12.78
C PHE A 27 -10.06 -8.37 13.68
N ARG A 28 -11.14 -9.07 13.32
CA ARG A 28 -11.63 -10.22 14.09
C ARG A 28 -10.76 -11.47 13.96
N THR A 29 -10.35 -11.83 12.74
CA THR A 29 -9.69 -13.12 12.46
C THR A 29 -8.18 -13.04 12.64
N ILE A 30 -7.53 -12.01 12.09
CA ILE A 30 -6.07 -11.84 12.16
C ILE A 30 -5.70 -11.01 13.39
N GLY A 31 -6.46 -9.95 13.64
CA GLY A 31 -6.28 -9.06 14.78
C GLY A 31 -6.65 -9.66 16.14
N ASN A 32 -7.37 -10.79 16.14
CA ASN A 32 -7.99 -11.37 17.33
C ASN A 32 -8.82 -10.33 18.14
N GLY A 33 -9.47 -9.40 17.44
CA GLY A 33 -10.22 -8.30 18.06
C GLY A 33 -9.36 -7.22 18.72
N SER A 34 -8.05 -7.18 18.47
CA SER A 34 -7.13 -6.17 18.98
C SER A 34 -6.60 -5.27 17.86
N GLN A 35 -6.89 -3.97 17.95
CA GLN A 35 -6.43 -2.99 16.97
C GLN A 35 -4.91 -2.86 16.99
N ALA A 36 -4.28 -2.94 18.17
CA ALA A 36 -2.83 -2.92 18.31
C ALA A 36 -2.17 -4.16 17.65
N PHE A 37 -2.78 -5.34 17.81
CA PHE A 37 -2.27 -6.55 17.17
C PHE A 37 -2.43 -6.50 15.65
N SER A 38 -3.59 -6.06 15.14
CA SER A 38 -3.80 -5.82 13.71
C SER A 38 -2.78 -4.85 13.12
N ALA A 39 -2.54 -3.71 13.80
CA ALA A 39 -1.58 -2.71 13.34
C ALA A 39 -0.16 -3.29 13.28
N ARG A 40 0.26 -3.96 14.35
CA ARG A 40 1.60 -4.58 14.43
C ARG A 40 1.80 -5.65 13.36
N TYR A 41 0.78 -6.47 13.09
CA TYR A 41 0.82 -7.45 12.01
C TYR A 41 1.06 -6.78 10.66
N LEU A 42 0.29 -5.74 10.33
CA LEU A 42 0.41 -5.01 9.06
C LEU A 42 1.77 -4.32 8.91
N ILE A 43 2.26 -3.67 9.98
CA ILE A 43 3.60 -3.06 10.00
C ILE A 43 4.66 -4.11 9.67
N ASN A 44 4.63 -5.27 10.32
CA ASN A 44 5.61 -6.34 10.08
C ASN A 44 5.55 -6.88 8.65
N VAL A 45 4.36 -7.03 8.06
CA VAL A 45 4.21 -7.48 6.67
C VAL A 45 4.81 -6.44 5.72
N ILE A 46 4.50 -5.17 5.92
CA ILE A 46 5.00 -4.09 5.05
C ILE A 46 6.51 -3.94 5.18
N ASP A 47 7.07 -4.06 6.38
CA ASP A 47 8.51 -3.98 6.61
C ASP A 47 9.29 -5.10 5.88
N ARG A 48 8.75 -6.33 5.91
CA ARG A 48 9.32 -7.46 5.15
C ARG A 48 9.29 -7.21 3.65
N ILE A 49 8.18 -6.69 3.11
CA ILE A 49 8.06 -6.34 1.69
C ILE A 49 9.00 -5.19 1.34
N ASN A 50 9.07 -4.15 2.19
CA ASN A 50 9.95 -3.01 2.01
C ASN A 50 11.43 -3.42 1.93
N THR A 51 11.84 -4.37 2.77
CA THR A 51 13.20 -4.93 2.73
C THR A 51 13.50 -5.53 1.36
N LEU A 52 12.59 -6.37 0.83
CA LEU A 52 12.75 -6.98 -0.49
C LEU A 52 12.84 -5.93 -1.61
N TYR A 53 11.97 -4.92 -1.59
CA TYR A 53 11.99 -3.85 -2.60
C TYR A 53 13.25 -2.98 -2.54
N THR A 54 13.78 -2.76 -1.33
CA THR A 54 14.95 -1.89 -1.11
C THR A 54 16.23 -2.54 -1.63
N VAL A 55 16.36 -3.86 -1.51
CA VAL A 55 17.56 -4.59 -1.96
C VAL A 55 17.51 -4.97 -3.44
N THR A 56 16.33 -4.89 -4.08
CA THR A 56 16.16 -5.28 -5.48
C THR A 56 16.63 -4.15 -6.41
N ASP A 57 17.39 -4.52 -7.44
CA ASP A 57 17.70 -3.66 -8.58
C ASP A 57 16.66 -3.93 -9.67
N TRP A 58 15.87 -2.91 -9.97
CA TRP A 58 14.78 -2.99 -10.95
C TRP A 58 15.23 -2.59 -12.36
N GLY A 59 16.53 -2.36 -12.56
CA GLY A 59 17.09 -2.00 -13.85
C GLY A 59 17.08 -0.49 -14.09
N ILE A 60 16.90 -0.10 -15.35
CA ILE A 60 16.95 1.29 -15.80
C ILE A 60 15.60 1.65 -16.40
N ASP A 61 15.03 2.78 -15.99
CA ASP A 61 13.77 3.29 -16.54
C ASP A 61 13.93 3.91 -17.94
N GLU A 62 12.82 4.31 -18.56
CA GLU A 62 12.81 4.98 -19.87
C GLU A 62 13.63 6.29 -19.89
N ASP A 63 13.83 6.93 -18.74
CA ASP A 63 14.62 8.15 -18.57
C ASP A 63 16.12 7.86 -18.35
N GLY A 64 16.55 6.59 -18.40
CA GLY A 64 17.94 6.20 -18.17
C GLY A 64 18.35 6.17 -16.70
N ARG A 65 17.42 6.23 -15.75
CA ARG A 65 17.66 6.22 -14.30
C ARG A 65 17.62 4.80 -13.76
N ARG A 66 18.63 4.45 -12.95
CA ARG A 66 18.66 3.16 -12.27
C ARG A 66 17.66 3.13 -11.11
N LEU A 67 16.74 2.19 -11.15
CA LEU A 67 15.68 2.00 -10.17
C LEU A 67 16.17 1.09 -9.04
N ILE A 68 16.84 1.69 -8.06
CA ILE A 68 17.38 1.01 -6.87
C ILE A 68 16.87 1.66 -5.58
N ASN A 69 16.94 0.91 -4.48
CA ASN A 69 16.49 1.39 -3.16
C ASN A 69 15.04 1.88 -3.23
N MET A 70 14.17 1.14 -3.93
CA MET A 70 12.74 1.39 -3.97
C MET A 70 12.09 0.87 -2.70
N GLY A 71 11.05 1.52 -2.20
CA GLY A 71 10.44 1.10 -0.95
C GLY A 71 9.11 1.78 -0.66
N PHE A 72 8.60 1.53 0.54
CA PHE A 72 7.28 1.94 0.97
C PHE A 72 7.35 2.77 2.25
N MET A 73 6.36 3.64 2.43
CA MET A 73 6.13 4.39 3.66
C MET A 73 4.65 4.35 3.98
N ILE A 74 4.28 3.97 5.21
CA ILE A 74 2.87 4.00 5.62
C ILE A 74 2.51 5.46 5.91
N LYS A 75 1.61 6.02 5.09
CA LYS A 75 1.09 7.38 5.27
C LYS A 75 -0.11 7.41 6.21
N GLU A 76 -0.96 6.39 6.11
CA GLU A 76 -2.17 6.27 6.92
C GLU A 76 -2.51 4.79 7.14
N MET A 77 -3.01 4.47 8.33
CA MET A 77 -3.51 3.14 8.67
C MET A 77 -4.92 3.25 9.27
N ILE A 78 -5.86 2.50 8.69
CA ILE A 78 -7.25 2.42 9.13
C ILE A 78 -7.56 0.98 9.48
N ILE A 79 -8.07 0.74 10.68
CA ILE A 79 -8.49 -0.59 11.14
C ILE A 79 -9.95 -0.47 11.56
N HIS A 80 -10.83 -1.13 10.81
CA HIS A 80 -12.25 -1.16 11.11
C HIS A 80 -12.53 -2.17 12.23
N THR A 81 -12.96 -1.68 13.39
CA THR A 81 -13.31 -2.52 14.55
C THR A 81 -14.76 -3.01 14.52
N SER A 82 -15.60 -2.41 13.66
CA SER A 82 -16.99 -2.78 13.43
C SER A 82 -17.29 -2.87 11.93
N PRO A 83 -18.23 -3.74 11.51
CA PRO A 83 -18.63 -3.82 10.11
C PRO A 83 -19.51 -2.63 9.71
N THR A 84 -19.48 -2.28 8.43
CA THR A 84 -20.40 -1.30 7.85
C THR A 84 -21.81 -1.91 7.81
N VAL A 85 -22.73 -1.29 8.55
CA VAL A 85 -24.14 -1.72 8.63
C VAL A 85 -24.91 -1.20 7.41
N ASN A 86 -25.93 -1.94 6.97
CA ASN A 86 -26.84 -1.58 5.87
C ASN A 86 -26.19 -1.47 4.47
N GLN A 87 -24.93 -1.91 4.32
CA GLN A 87 -24.25 -1.95 3.02
C GLN A 87 -23.63 -3.34 2.79
N PRO A 88 -24.44 -4.34 2.37
CA PRO A 88 -24.00 -5.73 2.27
C PRO A 88 -22.80 -5.92 1.33
N ASN A 89 -22.69 -5.07 0.30
CA ASN A 89 -21.63 -5.11 -0.71
C ASN A 89 -20.42 -4.21 -0.40
N HIS A 90 -20.39 -3.52 0.75
CA HIS A 90 -19.25 -2.68 1.14
C HIS A 90 -18.05 -3.52 1.59
N TYR A 91 -16.81 -3.11 1.27
CA TYR A 91 -15.60 -3.89 1.57
C TYR A 91 -15.48 -4.26 3.06
N ASN A 92 -15.95 -3.40 3.96
CA ASN A 92 -16.02 -3.61 5.41
C ASN A 92 -17.33 -4.29 5.91
N SER A 93 -17.96 -5.13 5.09
CA SER A 93 -19.18 -5.88 5.46
C SER A 93 -18.86 -7.12 6.28
N ASN A 94 -19.74 -7.51 7.21
CA ASN A 94 -19.64 -8.77 7.97
C ASN A 94 -20.24 -9.99 7.23
N ILE A 95 -20.81 -9.79 6.04
CA ILE A 95 -21.49 -10.85 5.32
C ILE A 95 -20.46 -11.79 4.69
N ASN A 96 -20.61 -13.08 4.95
CA ASN A 96 -19.75 -14.16 4.44
C ASN A 96 -20.00 -14.49 2.95
N THR A 97 -20.41 -13.52 2.14
CA THR A 97 -20.53 -13.72 0.69
C THR A 97 -19.13 -13.83 0.11
N LYS A 98 -18.84 -14.93 -0.59
CA LYS A 98 -17.61 -15.06 -1.38
C LYS A 98 -17.55 -13.89 -2.36
N ARG A 99 -16.59 -12.99 -2.17
CA ARG A 99 -16.42 -11.83 -3.04
C ARG A 99 -15.40 -12.12 -4.12
N ASN A 100 -15.70 -11.64 -5.33
CA ASN A 100 -14.74 -11.66 -6.41
C ASN A 100 -13.56 -10.73 -6.05
N VAL A 101 -12.33 -11.23 -6.19
CA VAL A 101 -11.11 -10.46 -5.92
C VAL A 101 -11.11 -9.15 -6.71
N LYS A 102 -11.59 -9.15 -7.97
CA LYS A 102 -11.72 -7.95 -8.80
C LYS A 102 -12.61 -6.88 -8.14
N ALA A 103 -13.77 -7.29 -7.62
CA ALA A 103 -14.70 -6.37 -6.96
C ALA A 103 -14.15 -5.78 -5.64
N ILE A 104 -13.22 -6.48 -4.98
CA ILE A 104 -12.52 -5.95 -3.80
C ILE A 104 -11.43 -4.96 -4.23
N LEU A 105 -10.67 -5.28 -5.28
CA LEU A 105 -9.58 -4.45 -5.79
C LEU A 105 -10.06 -3.17 -6.50
N ASP A 106 -11.27 -3.17 -7.05
CA ASP A 106 -11.86 -1.95 -7.63
C ASP A 106 -12.24 -0.92 -6.54
N VAL A 107 -12.51 -1.37 -5.30
CA VAL A 107 -12.90 -0.52 -4.16
C VAL A 107 -11.71 -0.22 -3.25
N SER A 108 -10.76 -1.16 -3.17
CA SER A 108 -9.53 -1.03 -2.40
C SER A 108 -8.47 -0.47 -3.32
N PHE A 109 -8.03 0.76 -3.07
CA PHE A 109 -6.99 1.55 -3.77
C PHE A 109 -5.63 0.84 -4.07
N ILE A 110 -5.53 -0.48 -3.93
CA ILE A 110 -4.40 -1.33 -4.28
C ILE A 110 -4.16 -1.36 -5.79
N GLN A 111 -5.20 -1.19 -6.63
CA GLN A 111 -5.06 -1.19 -8.09
C GLN A 111 -4.09 -0.09 -8.57
N LEU A 112 -4.13 1.10 -7.96
CA LEU A 112 -3.27 2.21 -8.36
C LEU A 112 -1.81 2.03 -7.93
N LEU A 113 -1.55 1.32 -6.84
CA LEU A 113 -0.19 1.12 -6.35
C LEU A 113 0.56 0.04 -7.14
N PHE A 114 -0.11 -1.01 -7.60
CA PHE A 114 0.52 -2.00 -8.48
C PHE A 114 0.65 -1.50 -9.93
N TYR A 115 -0.33 -0.76 -10.46
CA TYR A 115 -0.22 -0.21 -11.82
C TYR A 115 0.90 0.83 -11.95
N SER A 116 1.16 1.65 -10.92
CA SER A 116 2.32 2.55 -10.95
C SER A 116 3.67 1.86 -10.74
N PHE A 117 3.71 0.59 -10.31
CA PHE A 117 4.95 -0.19 -10.19
C PHE A 117 5.20 -1.12 -11.37
N ILE A 118 4.16 -1.46 -12.15
CA ILE A 118 4.26 -2.29 -13.37
C ILE A 118 4.38 -1.43 -14.64
N ILE A 119 3.99 -0.14 -14.58
CA ILE A 119 4.14 0.82 -15.69
C ILE A 119 5.20 1.89 -15.31
N ILE A 120 6.35 1.44 -14.82
CA ILE A 120 7.62 2.18 -14.92
C ILE A 120 8.62 1.21 -15.56
#